data_AF-A0A953ZWP3-F1
#
_entry.id   AF-A0A953ZWP3-F1
#
_cell.length_a   1.000
_cell.length_b   1.000
_cell.length_c   1.000
_cell.angle_alpha   90.00
_cell.angle_beta   90.00
_cell.angle_gamma   90.00
#
_symmetry.space_group_name_H-M   'P 1'
#
loop_
_entity.id
_entity.type
_entity.pdbx_description
1 polymer ?
#
loop_
_entity_poly.entity_id
_entity_poly.type
_entity_poly.pdbx_seq_one_letter_code
_entity_poly.pdbx_strand_id
1 'polypeptide(L)'
;MLRMVVSVVCLLGLGACASAPDRVPGDFDRPAVVRGFARAGTYLGMVPGAVATVVLWPFTKLLNLLRDEPLGYSEREWTLLPLTACASAGHYLIGGPAELVYQVVYGIWVPTTPPAQFDDANSAAAGRRP
;
A
#
# COMPACT_ATOMS: atom_id res chain seq x y z
N MET A 1 -13.67 24.60 6.74
CA MET A 1 -12.27 24.40 6.28
C MET A 1 -11.32 24.07 7.43
N LEU A 2 -11.27 24.83 8.53
CA LEU A 2 -10.35 24.57 9.66
C LEU A 2 -10.46 23.15 10.26
N ARG A 3 -11.69 22.65 10.45
CA ARG A 3 -11.96 21.26 10.91
C ARG A 3 -11.40 20.18 9.98
N MET A 4 -11.29 20.48 8.69
CA MET A 4 -10.80 19.53 7.67
C MET A 4 -9.27 19.43 7.70
N VAL A 5 -8.59 20.56 7.91
CA VAL A 5 -7.12 20.63 8.03
C VAL A 5 -6.64 19.88 9.28
N VAL A 6 -7.34 20.03 10.41
CA VAL A 6 -7.00 19.33 11.66
C VAL A 6 -7.15 17.81 11.53
N SER A 7 -8.19 17.32 10.85
CA SER A 7 -8.36 15.88 10.59
C SER A 7 -7.26 15.29 9.71
N VAL A 8 -6.76 16.01 8.71
CA VAL A 8 -5.68 15.54 7.82
C VAL A 8 -4.36 15.41 8.59
N VAL A 9 -4.04 16.37 9.46
CA VAL A 9 -2.83 16.31 10.31
C VAL A 9 -2.91 15.15 11.30
N CYS A 10 -4.07 14.92 11.91
CA CYS A 10 -4.27 13.76 12.80
C CYS A 10 -4.17 12.41 12.06
N LEU A 11 -4.67 12.32 10.82
CA LEU A 11 -4.58 11.10 10.00
C LEU A 11 -3.12 10.79 9.59
N LEU A 12 -2.33 11.82 9.28
CA LEU A 12 -0.88 11.65 9.00
C LEU A 12 -0.12 11.19 10.25
N GLY A 13 -0.50 11.67 11.44
CA GLY A 13 0.07 11.23 12.72
C GLY A 13 -0.34 9.81 13.13
N LEU A 14 -1.59 9.40 12.88
CA LEU A 14 -2.03 8.03 13.18
C LEU A 14 -1.49 6.99 12.20
N GLY A 15 -1.25 7.35 10.93
CA GLY A 15 -0.58 6.46 9.98
C GLY A 15 0.76 5.97 10.52
N ALA A 16 1.57 6.89 11.07
CA ALA A 16 2.87 6.61 11.69
C ALA A 16 2.82 5.59 12.83
N CYS A 17 1.71 5.55 13.59
CA CYS A 17 1.52 4.63 14.70
C CYS A 17 0.77 3.35 14.33
N ALA A 18 -0.07 3.36 13.29
CA ALA A 18 -0.75 2.18 12.76
C ALA A 18 0.19 1.32 11.89
N SER A 19 1.41 1.08 12.38
CA SER A 19 2.27 0.00 11.91
C SER A 19 1.81 -1.30 12.56
N ALA A 20 0.57 -1.71 12.24
CA ALA A 20 0.15 -3.07 12.55
C ALA A 20 1.18 -4.04 11.93
N PRO A 21 1.69 -5.01 12.69
CA PRO A 21 2.48 -6.08 12.11
C PRO A 21 1.53 -6.96 11.29
N ASP A 22 1.20 -6.52 10.08
CA ASP A 22 0.42 -7.31 9.14
C ASP A 22 1.26 -8.54 8.80
N ARG A 23 0.89 -9.65 9.44
CA ARG A 23 1.38 -10.99 9.14
C ARG A 23 0.80 -11.41 7.79
N VAL A 24 1.24 -10.78 6.71
CA VAL A 24 0.99 -11.29 5.35
C VAL A 24 2.01 -12.40 5.12
N PRO A 25 1.59 -13.67 4.94
CA PRO A 25 2.48 -14.80 4.71
C PRO A 25 3.13 -14.63 3.33
N GLY A 26 4.25 -13.92 3.29
CA GLY A 26 5.03 -13.59 2.09
C GLY A 26 6.06 -12.47 2.33
N ASP A 27 5.80 -11.58 3.28
CA ASP A 27 6.71 -10.46 3.63
C ASP A 27 7.78 -10.82 4.67
N PHE A 28 7.79 -12.06 5.16
CA PHE A 28 8.76 -12.53 6.17
C PHE A 28 10.17 -12.75 5.63
N ASP A 29 10.32 -12.90 4.31
CA ASP A 29 11.64 -13.11 3.68
C ASP A 29 12.32 -11.80 3.25
N ARG A 30 11.65 -10.65 3.37
CA ARG A 30 12.26 -9.36 3.01
C ARG A 30 13.00 -8.74 4.19
N PRO A 31 14.25 -8.29 4.03
CA PRO A 31 15.00 -7.62 5.08
C PRO A 31 14.23 -6.41 5.61
N ALA A 32 14.29 -6.20 6.93
CA ALA A 32 13.60 -5.08 7.57
C ALA A 32 13.96 -3.72 6.96
N VAL A 33 15.18 -3.59 6.43
CA VAL A 33 15.67 -2.39 5.74
C VAL A 33 14.88 -2.08 4.47
N VAL A 34 14.62 -3.07 3.62
CA VAL A 34 13.87 -2.90 2.36
C VAL A 34 12.43 -2.47 2.67
N ARG A 35 11.81 -3.10 3.67
CA ARG A 35 10.47 -2.71 4.16
C ARG A 35 10.48 -1.29 4.72
N GLY A 36 11.56 -0.89 5.39
CA GLY A 36 11.74 0.47 5.91
C GLY A 36 11.71 1.53 4.80
N PHE A 37 12.47 1.31 3.72
CA PHE A 37 12.45 2.19 2.55
C PHE A 37 11.08 2.24 1.88
N ALA A 38 10.44 1.09 1.70
CA ALA A 38 9.12 1.01 1.10
C ALA A 38 8.07 1.80 1.93
N ARG A 39 8.10 1.67 3.26
CA ARG A 39 7.26 2.44 4.19
C ARG A 39 7.56 3.93 4.13
N ALA A 40 8.83 4.32 4.19
CA ALA A 40 9.24 5.71 4.09
C ALA A 40 8.78 6.34 2.77
N GLY A 41 8.87 5.58 1.67
CA GLY A 41 8.35 5.97 0.37
C GLY A 41 6.86 6.23 0.38
N THR A 42 6.08 5.33 0.98
CA THR A 42 4.63 5.53 1.14
C THR A 42 4.32 6.81 1.91
N TYR A 43 5.02 7.09 3.02
CA TYR A 43 4.81 8.34 3.78
C TYR A 43 5.14 9.59 2.97
N LEU A 44 6.29 9.57 2.29
CA LEU A 44 6.71 10.69 1.44
C LEU A 44 5.75 10.93 0.27
N GLY A 45 5.10 9.88 -0.22
CA GLY A 45 4.02 9.98 -1.22
C GLY A 45 2.67 10.44 -0.65
N MET A 46 2.34 10.04 0.59
CA MET A 46 1.08 10.43 1.23
C MET A 46 0.97 11.93 1.48
N VAL A 47 2.07 12.62 1.81
CA VAL A 47 2.05 14.07 2.06
C VAL A 47 1.59 14.88 0.83
N PRO A 48 2.24 14.79 -0.34
CA PRO A 48 1.77 15.47 -1.53
C PRO A 48 0.41 14.94 -2.00
N GLY A 49 0.10 13.65 -1.80
CA GLY A 49 -1.21 13.09 -2.07
C GLY A 49 -2.33 13.74 -1.25
N ALA A 50 -2.11 13.97 0.04
CA ALA A 50 -3.05 14.65 0.92
C ALA A 50 -3.29 16.09 0.50
N VAL A 51 -2.21 16.82 0.14
CA VAL A 51 -2.32 18.18 -0.40
C VAL A 51 -3.11 18.18 -1.70
N ALA A 52 -2.78 17.27 -2.63
CA ALA A 52 -3.48 17.14 -3.90
C ALA A 52 -4.97 16.80 -3.70
N THR A 53 -5.32 15.92 -2.75
CA THR A 53 -6.72 15.62 -2.40
C THR A 53 -7.46 16.86 -1.92
N VAL A 54 -6.85 17.72 -1.11
CA VAL A 54 -7.50 18.96 -0.65
C VAL A 54 -7.70 19.94 -1.80
N VAL A 55 -6.68 20.13 -2.65
CA VAL A 55 -6.74 21.04 -3.81
C VAL A 55 -7.74 20.54 -4.85
N LEU A 56 -7.77 19.24 -5.13
CA LEU A 56 -8.64 18.60 -6.11
C LEU A 56 -10.01 18.20 -5.54
N TRP A 57 -10.29 18.47 -4.26
CA TRP A 57 -11.56 18.15 -3.63
C TRP A 57 -12.80 18.61 -4.42
N PRO A 58 -12.91 19.86 -4.90
CA PRO A 58 -14.12 20.30 -5.62
C PRO A 58 -14.35 19.50 -6.90
N PHE A 59 -13.28 19.17 -7.63
CA PHE A 59 -13.35 18.39 -8.87
C PHE A 59 -13.67 16.93 -8.61
N THR A 60 -12.96 16.30 -7.66
CA THR A 60 -13.19 14.89 -7.29
C THR A 60 -14.57 14.67 -6.68
N LYS A 61 -15.10 15.64 -5.94
CA LYS A 61 -16.49 15.62 -5.46
C LYS A 61 -17.49 15.67 -6.61
N LEU A 62 -17.25 16.51 -7.62
CA LEU A 62 -18.12 16.58 -8.79
C LEU A 62 -18.13 15.25 -9.56
N LEU A 63 -16.96 14.62 -9.71
CA LEU A 63 -16.84 13.30 -10.34
C LEU A 63 -17.59 12.21 -9.56
N ASN A 64 -17.57 12.26 -8.23
CA ASN A 64 -18.39 11.33 -7.42
C ASN A 64 -19.89 11.52 -7.63
N LEU A 65 -20.37 12.75 -7.89
CA LEU A 65 -21.78 13.04 -8.14
C LEU A 65 -22.24 12.68 -9.55
N LEU A 66 -21.33 12.79 -10.53
CA LEU A 66 -21.59 12.45 -11.94
C LEU A 66 -21.58 10.94 -12.21
N ARG A 67 -21.25 10.16 -11.19
CA ARG A 67 -21.02 8.74 -11.30
C ARG A 67 -22.25 7.99 -10.79
N ASP A 68 -22.79 7.14 -11.66
CA ASP A 68 -23.97 6.35 -11.32
C ASP A 68 -23.65 5.11 -10.45
N GLU A 69 -22.42 4.58 -10.51
CA GLU A 69 -21.99 3.40 -9.73
C GLU A 69 -20.56 3.54 -9.18
N PRO A 70 -20.24 3.09 -7.95
CA PRO A 70 -18.89 3.07 -7.35
C PRO A 70 -17.91 2.08 -8.04
N LEU A 71 -16.58 2.23 -7.92
CA LEU A 71 -15.54 1.59 -8.81
C LEU A 71 -15.04 0.30 -8.17
N GLY A 72 -15.62 -0.03 -7.03
CA GLY A 72 -15.32 -1.18 -6.21
C GLY A 72 -16.15 -1.12 -4.93
N TYR A 73 -15.63 -0.44 -3.90
CA TYR A 73 -16.03 -0.64 -2.51
C TYR A 73 -16.43 0.63 -1.75
N SER A 74 -16.23 1.83 -2.30
CA SER A 74 -16.53 3.08 -1.58
C SER A 74 -17.01 4.21 -2.48
N GLU A 75 -18.03 4.94 -2.01
CA GLU A 75 -18.53 6.18 -2.63
C GLU A 75 -17.49 7.32 -2.66
N ARG A 76 -16.37 7.16 -1.93
CA ARG A 76 -15.32 8.19 -1.78
C ARG A 76 -14.04 7.88 -2.56
N GLU A 77 -14.05 6.87 -3.42
CA GLU A 77 -12.86 6.43 -4.16
C GLU A 77 -12.17 7.55 -4.93
N TRP A 78 -12.91 8.38 -5.67
CA TRP A 78 -12.30 9.48 -6.45
C TRP A 78 -11.69 10.56 -5.56
N THR A 79 -12.24 10.77 -4.37
CA THR A 79 -11.69 11.72 -3.40
C THR A 79 -10.38 11.22 -2.80
N LEU A 80 -10.27 9.90 -2.59
CA LEU A 80 -9.08 9.27 -2.03
C LEU A 80 -8.03 8.93 -3.09
N LEU A 81 -8.39 8.97 -4.38
CA LEU A 81 -7.51 8.60 -5.47
C LEU A 81 -6.17 9.36 -5.50
N PRO A 82 -6.12 10.70 -5.32
CA PRO A 82 -4.84 11.40 -5.30
C PRO A 82 -3.95 10.94 -4.13
N LEU A 83 -4.55 10.71 -2.96
CA LEU A 83 -3.84 10.22 -1.78
C LEU A 83 -3.25 8.82 -2.02
N THR A 84 -4.06 7.87 -2.50
CA THR A 84 -3.62 6.49 -2.72
C THR A 84 -2.66 6.39 -3.90
N ALA A 85 -2.89 7.13 -4.99
CA ALA A 85 -1.99 7.17 -6.14
C ALA A 85 -0.61 7.72 -5.76
N CYS A 86 -0.55 8.84 -5.02
CA CYS A 86 0.73 9.40 -4.59
C CYS A 86 1.42 8.52 -3.55
N ALA A 87 0.68 7.89 -2.63
CA ALA A 87 1.24 6.93 -1.68
C ALA A 87 1.87 5.71 -2.39
N SER A 88 1.16 5.13 -3.37
CA SER A 88 1.67 4.03 -4.20
C SER A 88 2.86 4.45 -5.06
N ALA A 89 2.82 5.66 -5.65
CA ALA A 89 3.94 6.20 -6.42
C ALA A 89 5.18 6.41 -5.53
N GLY A 90 5.02 7.00 -4.34
CA GLY A 90 6.11 7.18 -3.38
C GLY A 90 6.68 5.84 -2.91
N HIS A 91 5.81 4.86 -2.65
CA HIS A 91 6.21 3.50 -2.34
C HIS A 91 7.06 2.89 -3.46
N TYR A 92 6.63 3.00 -4.71
CA TYR A 92 7.34 2.42 -5.85
C TYR A 92 8.65 3.16 -6.16
N LEU A 93 8.66 4.49 -6.11
CA LEU A 93 9.84 5.29 -6.43
C LEU A 93 10.98 5.11 -5.43
N ILE A 94 10.67 4.85 -4.16
CA ILE A 94 11.69 4.72 -3.10
C ILE A 94 11.89 3.25 -2.71
N GLY A 95 10.81 2.49 -2.54
CA GLY A 95 10.85 1.07 -2.24
C GLY A 95 11.30 0.21 -3.42
N GLY A 96 10.89 0.57 -4.64
CA GLY A 96 11.23 -0.19 -5.86
C GLY A 96 12.73 -0.32 -6.11
N PRO A 97 13.53 0.77 -6.05
CA PRO A 97 14.98 0.67 -6.16
C PRO A 97 15.62 -0.18 -5.05
N ALA A 98 15.17 -0.06 -3.80
CA ALA A 98 15.69 -0.86 -2.69
C ALA A 98 15.37 -2.36 -2.86
N GLU A 99 14.17 -2.66 -3.33
CA GLU A 99 13.73 -4.01 -3.69
C GLU A 99 14.53 -4.56 -4.87
N LEU A 100 14.77 -3.76 -5.91
CA LEU A 100 15.57 -4.15 -7.06
C LEU A 100 17.01 -4.47 -6.63
N VAL A 101 17.63 -3.63 -5.80
CA VAL A 101 18.97 -3.90 -5.25
C VAL A 101 18.97 -5.19 -4.44
N TYR A 102 17.94 -5.42 -3.61
CA TYR A 102 17.83 -6.68 -2.88
C TYR A 102 17.71 -7.89 -3.82
N GLN A 103 16.86 -7.83 -4.84
CA GLN A 103 16.69 -8.94 -5.79
C GLN A 103 17.96 -9.20 -6.61
N VAL A 104 18.66 -8.15 -7.06
CA VAL A 104 19.89 -8.29 -7.84
C VAL A 104 21.06 -8.77 -6.98
N VAL A 105 21.21 -8.26 -5.75
CA VAL A 105 22.36 -8.57 -4.89
C VAL A 105 22.15 -9.85 -4.07
N TYR A 106 20.94 -10.09 -3.56
CA TYR A 106 20.65 -11.29 -2.77
C TYR A 106 20.04 -12.41 -3.61
N GLY A 107 19.13 -12.09 -4.54
CA GLY A 107 18.45 -13.13 -5.34
C GLY A 107 19.36 -13.85 -6.34
N ILE A 108 20.44 -13.21 -6.81
CA ILE A 108 21.41 -13.84 -7.71
C ILE A 108 22.42 -14.71 -6.94
N TRP A 109 22.75 -14.32 -5.70
CA TRP A 109 23.90 -14.86 -4.97
C TRP A 109 23.53 -15.82 -3.83
N VAL A 110 22.30 -15.73 -3.35
CA VAL A 110 21.77 -16.63 -2.31
C VAL A 110 20.77 -17.56 -2.98
N PRO A 111 21.04 -18.88 -3.02
CA PRO A 111 20.05 -19.85 -3.49
C PRO A 111 18.80 -19.72 -2.63
N THR A 112 17.73 -19.15 -3.20
CA THR A 112 16.45 -19.07 -2.50
C THR A 112 15.81 -20.44 -2.54
N THR A 113 15.40 -20.94 -1.37
CA THR A 113 14.54 -22.12 -1.30
C THR A 113 13.28 -21.78 -2.11
N PRO A 114 12.86 -22.62 -3.08
CA PRO A 114 11.62 -22.36 -3.80
C PRO A 114 10.49 -22.18 -2.78
N PRO A 115 9.58 -21.21 -2.98
CA PRO A 115 8.48 -21.00 -2.06
C PRO A 115 7.80 -22.33 -1.85
N ALA A 116 7.70 -22.77 -0.58
CA ALA A 116 7.10 -24.05 -0.23
C ALA A 116 5.79 -24.17 -1.00
N GLN A 117 5.74 -25.13 -1.92
CA GLN A 117 4.61 -25.28 -2.82
C GLN A 117 3.37 -25.42 -1.95
N PHE A 118 2.49 -24.41 -2.00
CA PHE A 118 1.21 -24.40 -1.27
C PHE A 118 0.26 -25.51 -1.76
N ASP A 119 0.67 -26.25 -2.79
CA ASP A 119 -0.08 -27.32 -3.40
C ASP A 119 -0.29 -28.50 -2.44
N ASP A 120 0.66 -28.86 -1.58
CA ASP A 120 0.50 -30.06 -0.74
C ASP A 120 -0.50 -29.85 0.42
N ALA A 121 -0.52 -28.67 1.03
CA ALA A 121 -1.39 -28.37 2.17
C ALA A 121 -2.87 -28.20 1.76
N ASN A 122 -3.12 -27.57 0.60
CA ASN A 122 -4.48 -27.41 0.07
C ASN A 122 -4.98 -28.66 -0.66
N SER A 123 -4.10 -29.43 -1.31
CA SER A 123 -4.48 -30.73 -1.90
C SER A 123 -4.85 -31.76 -0.83
N ALA A 124 -4.12 -31.78 0.30
CA ALA A 124 -4.45 -32.63 1.45
C ALA A 124 -5.77 -32.23 2.13
N ALA A 125 -6.14 -30.94 2.08
CA ALA A 125 -7.42 -30.45 2.57
C ALA A 125 -8.58 -30.72 1.59
N ALA A 126 -8.33 -30.67 0.27
CA ALA A 126 -9.33 -30.94 -0.77
C ALA A 126 -9.69 -32.43 -0.90
N GLY A 127 -8.79 -33.35 -0.54
CA GLY A 127 -9.00 -34.79 -0.56
C GLY A 127 -9.78 -35.38 0.63
N ARG A 128 -10.16 -34.57 1.63
CA ARG A 128 -11.04 -34.99 2.74
C ARG A 128 -12.44 -34.44 2.54
N ARG A 129 -13.20 -35.02 1.61
CA ARG A 129 -14.65 -35.01 1.69
C ARG A 129 -15.11 -36.47 1.75
N PRO A 130 -15.86 -36.88 2.80
CA PRO A 130 -16.44 -38.22 2.88
C PRO A 130 -17.47 -38.48 1.78
#